data_AF-A0AAD7C4L2-F1
#
_entry.id   AF-A0AAD7C4L2-F1
#
_cell.length_a   1.000
_cell.length_b   1.000
_cell.length_c   1.000
_cell.angle_alpha   90.00
_cell.angle_beta   90.00
_cell.angle_gamma   90.00
#
_symmetry.space_group_name_H-M   'P 1'
#
loop_
_entity.id
_entity.type
_entity.pdbx_description
1 polymer ?
#
loop_
_entity_poly.entity_id
_entity_poly.type
_entity_poly.pdbx_seq_one_letter_code
_entity_poly.pdbx_strand_id
1 'polypeptide(L)'
;FDRFNLYKRITITLPSIREVSDLKLRNVVRASPPIDAVPGTRNNGERAYQDFALICTGEANPVTDGTALEGLRVAQVRVLFDFPVFYPAQSATSKPLEYIEWFTLFSCPEAGSDLHVLRRSTRQQRPYAEIIDLDRIACNCFLTPRSGAGATDRRWTSEAVTELCPSFYFNPYLNTHTFCTV
;
A
#
# COMPACT_ATOMS: atom_id res chain seq x y z
N PHE A 1 -15.63 -22.95 -9.93
CA PHE A 1 -15.02 -21.71 -9.42
C PHE A 1 -13.68 -22.05 -8.83
N ASP A 2 -12.63 -21.35 -9.26
CA ASP A 2 -11.31 -21.52 -8.70
C ASP A 2 -11.25 -20.88 -7.31
N ARG A 3 -10.50 -21.50 -6.40
CA ARG A 3 -10.32 -21.05 -5.02
C ARG A 3 -8.86 -20.67 -4.81
N PHE A 4 -8.62 -19.51 -4.24
CA PHE A 4 -7.28 -19.00 -3.93
C PHE A 4 -7.04 -19.04 -2.43
N ASN A 5 -5.81 -19.34 -2.02
CA ASN A 5 -5.41 -19.22 -0.63
C ASN A 5 -5.14 -17.73 -0.34
N LEU A 6 -5.91 -17.14 0.58
CA LEU A 6 -5.76 -15.73 0.95
C LEU A 6 -5.03 -15.57 2.28
N TYR A 7 -4.18 -14.56 2.36
CA TYR A 7 -3.45 -14.21 3.57
C TYR A 7 -3.96 -12.88 4.14
N LYS A 8 -4.13 -12.80 5.47
CA LYS A 8 -4.56 -11.56 6.13
C LYS A 8 -3.47 -10.48 6.13
N ARG A 9 -2.22 -10.90 6.26
CA ARG A 9 -1.06 -10.03 6.40
C ARG A 9 0.22 -10.76 6.04
N ILE A 10 1.23 -9.98 5.72
CA ILE A 10 2.61 -10.42 5.59
C ILE A 10 3.49 -9.66 6.57
N THR A 11 4.66 -10.20 6.87
CA THR A 11 5.66 -9.52 7.70
C THR A 11 6.96 -9.50 6.92
N ILE A 12 7.46 -8.29 6.65
CA ILE A 12 8.72 -8.02 5.95
C ILE A 12 9.72 -7.56 7.00
N THR A 13 10.98 -7.98 6.86
CA THR A 13 12.07 -7.49 7.69
C THR A 13 12.79 -6.39 6.93
N LEU A 14 12.78 -5.18 7.48
CA LEU A 14 13.44 -4.01 6.90
C LEU A 14 14.96 -4.10 7.12
N PRO A 15 15.76 -3.48 6.23
CA PRO A 15 17.21 -3.43 6.40
C PRO A 15 17.58 -2.63 7.66
N SER A 16 18.60 -3.07 8.39
CA SER A 16 19.16 -2.30 9.51
C SER A 16 19.71 -0.96 9.02
N ILE A 17 19.43 0.10 9.76
CA ILE A 17 19.96 1.45 9.54
C ILE A 17 20.90 1.72 10.72
N ARG A 18 22.17 2.04 10.46
CA ARG A 18 23.22 2.15 11.51
C ARG A 18 22.85 3.14 12.61
N GLU A 19 22.17 4.22 12.22
CA GLU A 19 21.77 5.33 13.07
C GLU A 19 20.53 5.01 13.92
N VAL A 20 19.88 3.86 13.68
CA VAL A 20 18.58 3.49 14.26
C VAL A 20 18.69 2.13 14.94
N SER A 21 17.94 1.92 16.02
CA SER A 21 17.91 0.64 16.69
C SER A 21 17.29 -0.47 15.84
N ASP A 22 17.91 -1.65 15.82
CA ASP A 22 17.40 -2.87 15.17
C ASP A 22 16.11 -3.42 15.80
N LEU A 23 15.63 -2.83 16.90
CA LEU A 23 14.45 -3.32 17.63
C LEU A 23 13.14 -3.21 16.84
N LYS A 24 13.08 -2.44 15.74
CA LYS A 24 11.84 -2.19 14.97
C LYS A 24 11.95 -2.45 13.46
N LEU A 25 12.71 -3.47 13.06
CA LEU A 25 12.81 -3.86 11.64
C LEU A 25 11.57 -4.60 11.12
N ARG A 26 10.60 -4.92 12.00
CA ARG A 26 9.39 -5.64 11.60
C ARG A 26 8.40 -4.70 10.91
N ASN A 27 8.19 -4.90 9.63
CA ASN A 27 7.18 -4.22 8.84
C ASN A 27 6.00 -5.16 8.54
N VAL A 28 4.77 -4.67 8.69
CA VAL A 28 3.56 -5.48 8.47
C VAL A 28 2.68 -4.77 7.46
N VAL A 29 2.28 -5.51 6.43
CA VAL A 29 1.31 -5.09 5.40
C VAL A 29 0.12 -6.02 5.48
N ARG A 30 -1.09 -5.46 5.52
CA ARG A 30 -2.37 -6.17 5.67
C ARG A 30 -3.25 -5.98 4.45
N ALA A 31 -3.97 -7.05 4.10
CA ALA A 31 -4.95 -7.07 3.01
C ALA A 31 -6.08 -8.05 3.34
N SER A 32 -6.84 -7.77 4.39
CA SER A 32 -7.95 -8.60 4.83
C SER A 32 -9.30 -7.99 4.45
N PRO A 33 -10.25 -8.77 3.93
CA PRO A 33 -11.62 -8.32 3.71
C PRO A 33 -12.31 -8.04 5.05
N PRO A 34 -13.44 -7.30 5.04
CA PRO A 34 -14.27 -7.20 6.23
C PRO A 34 -14.85 -8.57 6.57
N ILE A 35 -14.99 -8.83 7.87
CA ILE A 35 -15.62 -10.03 8.43
C ILE A 35 -16.87 -9.57 9.15
N ASP A 36 -18.02 -10.09 8.76
CA ASP A 36 -19.28 -9.75 9.41
C ASP A 36 -19.33 -10.29 10.84
N ALA A 37 -19.98 -9.53 11.72
CA ALA A 37 -20.31 -10.02 13.05
C ALA A 37 -21.30 -11.18 12.94
N VAL A 38 -21.09 -12.23 13.74
CA VAL A 38 -22.02 -13.37 13.78
C VAL A 38 -22.86 -13.26 15.06
N PRO A 39 -24.18 -13.00 14.96
CA PRO A 39 -25.04 -12.85 16.12
C PRO A 39 -24.97 -14.05 17.07
N GLY A 40 -24.88 -13.81 18.38
CA GLY A 40 -24.81 -14.86 19.39
C GLY A 40 -23.42 -15.49 19.57
N THR A 41 -22.40 -15.03 18.86
CA THR A 41 -21.00 -15.44 19.07
C THR A 41 -20.16 -14.31 19.64
N ARG A 42 -18.92 -14.61 20.07
CA ARG A 42 -17.91 -13.59 20.42
C ARG A 42 -17.31 -12.87 19.19
N ASN A 43 -17.73 -13.22 17.97
CA ASN A 43 -17.24 -12.56 16.76
C ASN A 43 -17.99 -11.25 16.53
N ASN A 44 -17.37 -10.15 16.96
CA ASN A 44 -17.89 -8.79 16.79
C ASN A 44 -17.70 -8.22 15.36
N GLY A 45 -17.22 -9.04 14.42
CA GLY A 45 -16.82 -8.58 13.10
C GLY A 45 -15.46 -7.88 13.09
N GLU A 46 -14.86 -7.80 11.93
CA GLU A 46 -13.58 -7.14 11.67
C GLU A 46 -13.74 -6.25 10.44
N ARG A 47 -13.24 -5.01 10.49
CA ARG A 47 -13.24 -4.15 9.31
C ARG A 47 -12.23 -4.64 8.27
N ALA A 48 -12.38 -4.18 7.03
CA ALA A 48 -11.35 -4.36 6.02
C ALA A 48 -10.04 -3.69 6.46
N TYR A 49 -8.92 -4.36 6.21
CA TYR A 49 -7.58 -3.76 6.30
C TYR A 49 -6.93 -3.87 4.95
N GLN A 50 -6.60 -2.73 4.35
CA GLN A 50 -5.93 -2.65 3.05
C GLN A 50 -4.88 -1.55 3.19
N ASP A 51 -3.70 -1.96 3.61
CA ASP A 51 -2.60 -1.05 3.88
C ASP A 51 -2.04 -0.48 2.57
N PHE A 52 -1.37 0.66 2.67
CA PHE A 52 -0.56 1.20 1.57
C PHE A 52 0.88 0.71 1.69
N ALA A 53 1.54 0.54 0.56
CA ALA A 53 2.93 0.11 0.50
C ALA A 53 3.70 0.87 -0.57
N LEU A 54 5.00 1.04 -0.33
CA LEU A 54 5.98 1.43 -1.33
C LEU A 54 6.45 0.18 -2.06
N ILE A 55 6.30 0.21 -3.39
CA ILE A 55 6.63 -0.90 -4.27
C ILE A 55 7.79 -0.49 -5.16
N CYS A 56 8.79 -1.38 -5.27
CA CYS A 56 9.89 -1.25 -6.23
C CYS A 56 9.36 -1.37 -7.66
N THR A 57 9.69 -0.39 -8.49
CA THR A 57 9.35 -0.32 -9.91
C THR A 57 10.60 0.05 -10.71
N GLY A 58 10.59 -0.30 -12.01
CA GLY A 58 11.58 0.21 -12.97
C GLY A 58 11.14 1.54 -13.61
N GLU A 59 10.12 2.22 -13.08
CA GLU A 59 9.60 3.45 -13.65
C GLU A 59 10.52 4.61 -13.29
N ALA A 60 11.04 5.32 -14.29
CA ALA A 60 11.81 6.54 -14.06
C ALA A 60 10.88 7.67 -13.59
N ASN A 61 11.29 8.39 -12.56
CA ASN A 61 10.59 9.57 -12.07
C ASN A 61 11.60 10.70 -11.75
N PRO A 62 11.71 11.73 -12.61
CA PRO A 62 12.65 12.84 -12.43
C PRO A 62 12.49 13.60 -11.11
N VAL A 63 11.30 13.55 -10.50
CA VAL A 63 11.03 14.23 -9.21
C VAL A 63 11.76 13.53 -8.05
N THR A 64 11.92 12.21 -8.15
CA THR A 64 12.48 11.38 -7.07
C THR A 64 13.85 10.83 -7.43
N ASP A 65 14.41 11.19 -8.58
CA ASP A 65 15.73 10.77 -9.04
C ASP A 65 16.82 11.22 -8.05
N GLY A 66 17.68 10.29 -7.63
CA GLY A 66 18.72 10.55 -6.62
C GLY A 66 18.20 10.77 -5.20
N THR A 67 16.91 10.57 -4.95
CA THR A 67 16.30 10.51 -3.62
C THR A 67 15.96 9.06 -3.31
N ALA A 68 15.60 8.70 -2.08
CA ALA A 68 15.20 7.31 -1.85
C ALA A 68 13.77 6.93 -2.19
N LEU A 69 13.02 7.87 -2.75
CA LEU A 69 11.80 7.52 -3.46
C LEU A 69 12.11 7.11 -4.91
N GLU A 70 13.38 7.13 -5.34
CA GLU A 70 13.80 6.65 -6.65
C GLU A 70 13.41 5.18 -6.83
N GLY A 71 12.80 4.88 -7.99
CA GLY A 71 12.32 3.53 -8.30
C GLY A 71 11.19 3.04 -7.38
N LEU A 72 10.57 3.91 -6.58
CA LEU A 72 9.44 3.55 -5.73
C LEU A 72 8.13 4.18 -6.21
N ARG A 73 7.04 3.43 -6.02
CA ARG A 73 5.69 3.92 -6.25
C ARG A 73 4.75 3.41 -5.18
N VAL A 74 3.79 4.24 -4.78
CA VAL A 74 2.78 3.85 -3.80
C VAL A 74 1.67 3.03 -4.45
N ALA A 75 1.24 1.98 -3.76
CA ALA A 75 0.06 1.21 -4.10
C ALA A 75 -0.79 0.91 -2.85
N GLN A 76 -2.07 0.67 -3.05
CA GLN A 76 -2.94 0.05 -2.06
C GLN A 76 -2.90 -1.46 -2.24
N VAL A 77 -2.59 -2.20 -1.18
CA VAL A 77 -2.59 -3.67 -1.21
C VAL A 77 -4.00 -4.17 -0.96
N ARG A 78 -4.58 -4.84 -1.95
CA ARG A 78 -5.99 -5.24 -1.94
C ARG A 78 -6.16 -6.68 -1.49
N VAL A 79 -5.30 -7.58 -1.98
CA VAL A 79 -5.36 -9.01 -1.70
C VAL A 79 -3.96 -9.60 -1.70
N LEU A 80 -3.67 -10.44 -0.71
CA LEU A 80 -2.46 -11.29 -0.63
C LEU A 80 -2.88 -12.73 -0.88
N PHE A 81 -2.24 -13.41 -1.83
CA PHE A 81 -2.66 -14.76 -2.21
C PHE A 81 -1.55 -15.60 -2.85
N ASP A 82 -1.76 -16.93 -2.84
CA ASP A 82 -1.01 -17.83 -3.70
C ASP A 82 -1.89 -18.30 -4.86
N PHE A 83 -1.25 -18.56 -6.01
CA PHE A 83 -1.92 -19.33 -7.04
C PHE A 83 -2.26 -20.75 -6.52
N PRO A 84 -3.30 -21.39 -7.09
CA PRO A 84 -3.51 -22.82 -6.91
C PRO A 84 -2.48 -23.64 -7.66
N VAL A 85 -2.10 -24.81 -7.11
CA VAL A 85 -0.99 -25.67 -7.60
C VAL A 85 -1.11 -26.06 -9.08
N PHE A 86 -2.31 -26.04 -9.63
CA PHE A 86 -2.59 -26.36 -11.04
C PHE A 86 -2.39 -25.19 -12.01
N TYR A 87 -2.12 -23.97 -11.53
CA TYR A 87 -1.79 -22.84 -12.40
C TYR A 87 -0.33 -22.91 -12.85
N PRO A 88 -0.04 -22.87 -14.16
CA PRO A 88 1.33 -22.88 -14.67
C PRO A 88 2.19 -21.75 -14.10
N ALA A 89 1.60 -20.58 -13.82
CA ALA A 89 2.29 -19.45 -13.21
C ALA A 89 2.88 -19.76 -11.83
N GLN A 90 2.29 -20.67 -11.05
CA GLN A 90 2.84 -21.06 -9.75
C GLN A 90 4.12 -21.89 -9.86
N SER A 91 4.29 -22.63 -10.97
CA SER A 91 5.54 -23.34 -11.22
C SER A 91 6.70 -22.40 -11.51
N ALA A 92 6.41 -21.20 -12.01
CA ALA A 92 7.40 -20.15 -12.26
C ALA A 92 7.69 -19.30 -11.00
N THR A 93 6.67 -19.05 -10.18
CA THR A 93 6.79 -18.24 -8.96
C THR A 93 6.34 -19.04 -7.73
N SER A 94 7.30 -19.52 -6.93
CA SER A 94 7.04 -20.17 -5.63
C SER A 94 6.70 -19.17 -4.52
N LYS A 95 6.62 -17.87 -4.83
CA LYS A 95 6.42 -16.78 -3.87
C LYS A 95 4.94 -16.37 -3.84
N PRO A 96 4.44 -15.87 -2.69
CA PRO A 96 3.14 -15.24 -2.63
C PRO A 96 3.05 -14.02 -3.54
N LEU A 97 1.82 -13.76 -3.99
CA LEU A 97 1.46 -12.69 -4.91
C LEU A 97 0.51 -11.71 -4.25
N GLU A 98 0.47 -10.53 -4.85
CA GLU A 98 -0.35 -9.45 -4.35
C GLU A 98 -1.08 -8.75 -5.48
N TYR A 99 -2.39 -8.60 -5.31
CA TYR A 99 -3.18 -7.70 -6.15
C TYR A 99 -3.15 -6.32 -5.53
N ILE A 100 -2.64 -5.36 -6.30
CA ILE A 100 -2.44 -3.98 -5.86
C ILE A 100 -3.14 -3.00 -6.79
N GLU A 101 -3.54 -1.85 -6.25
CA GLU A 101 -4.03 -0.71 -7.02
C GLU A 101 -3.05 0.46 -6.89
N TRP A 102 -2.55 0.93 -8.02
CA TRP A 102 -1.50 1.93 -8.09
C TRP A 102 -2.02 3.34 -7.76
N PHE A 103 -1.20 4.12 -7.07
CA PHE A 103 -1.30 5.57 -7.05
C PHE A 103 -0.52 6.18 -8.22
N THR A 104 -0.67 7.47 -8.48
CA THR A 104 0.17 8.22 -9.42
C THR A 104 1.63 8.21 -8.98
N LEU A 105 2.56 8.46 -9.91
CA LEU A 105 3.95 8.75 -9.56
C LEU A 105 4.03 9.96 -8.62
N PHE A 106 5.12 10.05 -7.85
CA PHE A 106 5.36 11.18 -6.97
C PHE A 106 5.51 12.46 -7.80
N SER A 107 4.67 13.46 -7.51
CA SER A 107 4.80 14.81 -8.04
C SER A 107 5.71 15.65 -7.15
N CYS A 108 6.14 16.83 -7.62
CA CYS A 108 6.82 17.79 -6.75
C CYS A 108 6.03 18.01 -5.44
N PRO A 109 6.71 18.07 -4.28
CA PRO A 109 6.06 18.35 -3.02
C PRO A 109 5.28 19.67 -3.06
N GLU A 110 4.18 19.73 -2.32
CA GLU A 110 3.39 20.95 -2.23
C GLU A 110 4.12 22.02 -1.40
N ALA A 111 4.15 23.24 -1.93
CA ALA A 111 4.79 24.38 -1.28
C ALA A 111 4.18 24.60 0.11
N GLY A 112 5.05 24.65 1.14
CA GLY A 112 4.68 24.90 2.53
C GLY A 112 4.48 23.64 3.39
N SER A 113 4.08 22.51 2.81
CA SER A 113 3.95 21.24 3.56
C SER A 113 5.11 20.26 3.29
N ASP A 114 5.78 20.40 2.13
CA ASP A 114 6.81 19.47 1.67
C ASP A 114 6.31 18.01 1.55
N LEU A 115 5.00 17.85 1.33
CA LEU A 115 4.35 16.56 1.16
C LEU A 115 4.05 16.29 -0.30
N HIS A 116 4.26 15.04 -0.74
CA HIS A 116 3.86 14.61 -2.07
C HIS A 116 2.35 14.41 -2.14
N VAL A 117 1.74 14.85 -3.23
CA VAL A 117 0.30 14.68 -3.48
C VAL A 117 0.11 13.50 -4.43
N LEU A 118 -0.59 12.48 -3.96
CA LEU A 118 -0.88 11.27 -4.73
C LEU A 118 -2.36 11.18 -5.05
N ARG A 119 -2.69 10.62 -6.22
CA ARG A 119 -4.05 10.27 -6.62
C ARG A 119 -4.09 8.81 -7.02
N ARG A 120 -5.26 8.18 -7.02
CA ARG A 120 -5.40 6.83 -7.61
C ARG A 120 -5.06 6.89 -9.08
N SER A 121 -4.22 5.97 -9.55
CA SER A 121 -3.91 5.82 -10.96
C SER A 121 -5.08 5.13 -11.65
N THR A 122 -5.44 5.59 -12.85
CA THR A 122 -6.51 4.98 -13.63
C THR A 122 -6.04 4.66 -15.04
N ARG A 123 -6.56 3.57 -15.59
CA ARG A 123 -6.38 3.17 -16.98
C ARG A 123 -7.75 2.80 -17.54
N GLN A 124 -8.15 3.41 -18.65
CA GLN A 124 -9.49 3.22 -19.24
C GLN A 124 -10.64 3.42 -18.23
N GLN A 125 -10.56 4.50 -17.43
CA GLN A 125 -11.58 4.84 -16.41
C GLN A 125 -11.76 3.80 -15.29
N ARG A 126 -10.80 2.90 -15.10
CA ARG A 126 -10.76 1.94 -13.98
C ARG A 126 -9.49 2.11 -13.17
N PRO A 127 -9.46 1.74 -11.88
CA PRO A 127 -8.23 1.70 -11.10
C PRO A 127 -7.15 0.93 -11.86
N TYR A 128 -5.96 1.52 -11.98
CA TYR A 128 -4.83 0.84 -12.57
C TYR A 128 -4.28 -0.15 -11.54
N ALA A 129 -4.38 -1.44 -11.85
CA ALA A 129 -4.04 -2.51 -10.95
C ALA A 129 -3.08 -3.51 -11.58
N GLU A 130 -2.33 -4.21 -10.75
CA GLU A 130 -1.34 -5.19 -11.16
C GLU A 130 -1.28 -6.34 -10.14
N ILE A 131 -0.89 -7.53 -10.60
CA ILE A 131 -0.49 -8.63 -9.73
C ILE A 131 1.04 -8.63 -9.70
N ILE A 132 1.61 -8.50 -8.51
CA ILE A 132 3.06 -8.42 -8.31
C ILE A 132 3.55 -9.55 -7.39
N ASP A 133 4.84 -9.86 -7.50
CA ASP A 133 5.53 -10.66 -6.50
C ASP A 133 5.70 -9.87 -5.20
N LEU A 134 5.55 -10.54 -4.07
CA LEU A 134 5.63 -9.93 -2.73
C LEU A 134 6.99 -9.27 -2.44
N ASP A 135 8.07 -9.74 -3.07
CA ASP A 135 9.42 -9.18 -2.90
C ASP A 135 9.58 -7.78 -3.50
N ARG A 136 8.61 -7.31 -4.28
CA ARG A 136 8.57 -5.93 -4.76
C ARG A 136 8.12 -4.94 -3.69
N ILE A 137 7.52 -5.36 -2.58
CA ILE A 137 7.25 -4.42 -1.48
C ILE A 137 8.57 -4.04 -0.81
N ALA A 138 8.89 -2.75 -0.82
CA ALA A 138 9.96 -2.19 -0.02
C ALA A 138 9.55 -2.10 1.46
N CYS A 139 8.41 -1.44 1.74
CA CYS A 139 7.83 -1.32 3.06
C CYS A 139 6.39 -0.80 3.01
N ASN A 140 5.66 -0.90 4.14
CA ASN A 140 4.40 -0.20 4.31
C ASN A 140 4.59 1.33 4.29
N CYS A 141 3.53 2.04 3.96
CA CYS A 141 3.51 3.49 4.05
C CYS A 141 2.14 4.00 4.54
N PHE A 142 2.12 5.28 4.89
CA PHE A 142 0.93 5.95 5.40
C PHE A 142 0.54 7.09 4.48
N LEU A 143 -0.72 7.12 4.11
CA LEU A 143 -1.33 8.19 3.33
C LEU A 143 -2.35 8.93 4.20
N THR A 144 -2.27 10.26 4.17
CA THR A 144 -3.23 11.12 4.85
C THR A 144 -4.23 11.66 3.84
N PRO A 145 -5.55 11.46 4.03
CA PRO A 145 -6.56 12.03 3.14
C PRO A 145 -6.40 13.55 3.02
N ARG A 146 -6.35 14.07 1.80
CA ARG A 146 -6.30 15.51 1.56
C ARG A 146 -7.72 16.06 1.48
N SER A 147 -8.16 16.74 2.54
CA SER A 147 -9.39 17.54 2.49
C SER A 147 -9.16 18.75 1.58
N GLY A 148 -10.10 19.02 0.68
CA GLY A 148 -10.10 20.26 -0.11
C GLY A 148 -10.36 21.49 0.76
N ALA A 149 -10.40 22.67 0.15
CA ALA A 149 -10.68 23.93 0.85
C ALA A 149 -12.12 24.04 1.41
N GLY A 150 -13.01 23.12 1.04
CA GLY A 150 -14.40 23.07 1.50
C GLY A 150 -14.62 22.16 2.71
N ALA A 151 -15.88 22.02 3.11
CA ALA A 151 -16.27 21.09 4.16
C ALA A 151 -15.86 19.65 3.77
N THR A 152 -15.23 18.94 4.71
CA THR A 152 -14.92 17.52 4.59
C THR A 152 -16.17 16.72 4.26
N ASP A 153 -16.07 15.81 3.28
CA ASP A 153 -17.21 14.97 2.88
C ASP A 153 -17.68 14.13 4.07
N ARG A 154 -18.97 14.26 4.43
CA ARG A 154 -19.58 13.58 5.58
C ARG A 154 -19.56 12.06 5.46
N ARG A 155 -19.35 11.53 4.26
CA ARG A 155 -19.20 10.08 4.00
C ARG A 155 -17.80 9.56 4.33
N TRP A 156 -16.85 10.44 4.67
CA TRP A 156 -15.52 10.03 5.09
C TRP A 156 -15.58 9.36 6.46
N THR A 157 -15.65 8.03 6.43
CA THR A 157 -15.37 7.16 7.57
C THR A 157 -13.97 6.54 7.41
N SER A 158 -13.43 5.92 8.45
CA SER A 158 -12.15 5.19 8.34
C SER A 158 -12.16 4.10 7.26
N GLU A 159 -13.35 3.57 6.92
CA GLU A 159 -13.52 2.50 5.93
C GLU A 159 -13.72 3.05 4.52
N ALA A 160 -14.46 4.16 4.37
CA ALA A 160 -14.82 4.70 3.07
C ALA A 160 -13.83 5.73 2.55
N VAL A 161 -13.10 6.44 3.43
CA VAL A 161 -12.22 7.56 3.02
C VAL A 161 -11.16 7.13 2.03
N THR A 162 -10.60 5.93 2.18
CA THR A 162 -9.60 5.40 1.26
C THR A 162 -10.12 5.27 -0.17
N GLU A 163 -11.40 4.92 -0.34
CA GLU A 163 -12.04 4.76 -1.65
C GLU A 163 -12.61 6.07 -2.20
N LEU A 164 -13.10 6.94 -1.31
CA LEU A 164 -13.80 8.17 -1.69
C LEU A 164 -12.86 9.38 -1.87
N CYS A 165 -11.71 9.39 -1.22
CA CYS A 165 -10.82 10.54 -1.23
C CYS A 165 -10.11 10.66 -2.59
N PRO A 166 -10.18 11.83 -3.27
CA PRO A 166 -9.62 11.99 -4.60
C PRO A 166 -8.09 12.12 -4.60
N SER A 167 -7.50 12.50 -3.47
CA SER A 167 -6.07 12.74 -3.35
C SER A 167 -5.60 12.57 -1.92
N PHE A 168 -4.35 12.16 -1.75
CA PHE A 168 -3.72 11.90 -0.47
C PHE A 168 -2.38 12.60 -0.38
N TYR A 169 -1.99 12.94 0.84
CA TYR A 169 -0.62 13.32 1.13
C TYR A 169 0.19 12.10 1.51
N PHE A 170 1.35 11.97 0.90
CA PHE A 170 2.41 11.06 1.34
C PHE A 170 3.45 11.87 2.11
N ASN A 171 3.75 11.41 3.32
CA ASN A 171 4.72 12.03 4.20
C ASN A 171 5.91 11.09 4.43
N PRO A 172 7.09 11.36 3.83
CA PRO A 172 8.26 10.50 4.00
C PRO A 172 8.82 10.51 5.43
N TYR A 173 8.47 11.51 6.24
CA TYR A 173 8.98 11.72 7.59
C TYR A 173 8.29 10.86 8.66
N LEU A 174 7.21 10.14 8.33
CA LEU A 174 6.43 9.36 9.31
C LEU A 174 7.11 8.07 9.78
N ASN A 175 8.05 7.54 9.01
CA ASN A 175 8.73 6.29 9.32
C ASN A 175 10.22 6.49 9.08
N THR A 176 11.05 6.08 10.03
CA THR A 176 12.51 6.17 9.93
C THR A 176 13.05 5.42 8.71
N HIS A 177 12.46 4.30 8.30
CA HIS A 177 12.86 3.65 7.05
C HIS A 177 12.40 4.41 5.82
N THR A 178 11.29 5.14 5.87
CA THR A 178 10.91 6.02 4.75
C THR A 178 11.75 7.29 4.74
N PHE A 179 12.28 7.75 5.89
CA PHE A 179 13.08 8.96 6.01
C PHE A 179 14.58 8.77 5.84
N CYS A 180 15.17 7.73 6.45
CA CYS A 180 16.61 7.47 6.40
C CYS A 180 17.01 6.62 5.20
N THR A 181 16.04 5.96 4.56
CA THR A 181 16.33 5.49 3.22
C THR A 181 16.44 6.71 2.31
N VAL A 182 15.64 7.80 2.50
CA VAL A 182 15.62 9.13 1.79
C VAL A 182 16.89 9.94 1.93
#